data_AF-A0A838NHX1-F1
#
_entry.id   AF-A0A838NHX1-F1
#
_cell.length_a   1.000
_cell.length_b   1.000
_cell.length_c   1.000
_cell.angle_alpha   90.00
_cell.angle_beta   90.00
_cell.angle_gamma   90.00
#
_symmetry.space_group_name_H-M   'P 1'
#
loop_
_entity.id
_entity.type
_entity.pdbx_description
1 polymer ?
#
loop_
_entity_poly.entity_id
_entity_poly.type
_entity_poly.pdbx_seq_one_letter_code
_entity_poly.pdbx_strand_id
1 'polypeptide(L)'
;RLFNTAVVAVALVVGGIAILLIERWGPRTRYPEVADIPPPTALGIGIAQVLSLIPGTSRSGATIMGGYALGLSRTAATEFSFFLAVPVMVAATLYDLLKSAGALSAADVPLFATGFAVSFLSALLVVKAFLTFVSHHSFVVFAWYRIAFGAALLWFSR
;
A
#
# COMPACT_ATOMS: atom_id res chain seq x y z
N ARG A 1 -14.25 0.96 -17.27
CA ARG A 1 -12.76 0.97 -17.18
C ARG A 1 -12.36 1.16 -15.73
N LEU A 2 -11.43 0.37 -15.18
CA LEU A 2 -11.02 0.46 -13.77
C LEU A 2 -10.21 1.72 -13.44
N PHE A 3 -9.44 2.24 -14.39
CA PHE A 3 -8.65 3.45 -14.24
C PHE A 3 -9.49 4.71 -14.53
N ASN A 4 -10.35 5.07 -13.59
CA ASN A 4 -11.06 6.35 -13.61
C ASN A 4 -11.11 6.96 -12.21
N THR A 5 -11.28 8.29 -12.14
CA THR A 5 -11.24 9.05 -10.89
C THR A 5 -12.27 8.56 -9.88
N ALA A 6 -13.48 8.21 -10.31
CA ALA A 6 -14.54 7.74 -9.41
C ALA A 6 -14.17 6.41 -8.74
N VAL A 7 -13.60 5.45 -9.47
CA VAL A 7 -13.15 4.17 -8.91
C VAL A 7 -12.04 4.39 -7.88
N VAL A 8 -11.04 5.22 -8.20
CA VAL A 8 -9.95 5.55 -7.27
C VAL A 8 -10.47 6.22 -6.00
N ALA A 9 -11.38 7.18 -6.16
CA ALA A 9 -11.93 7.94 -5.05
C ALA A 9 -12.81 7.07 -4.12
N VAL A 10 -13.66 6.20 -4.69
CA VAL A 10 -14.43 5.23 -3.92
C VAL A 10 -13.52 4.23 -3.20
N ALA A 11 -12.50 3.71 -3.88
CA ALA A 11 -11.54 2.78 -3.27
C ALA A 11 -10.72 3.43 -2.13
N LEU A 12 -10.42 4.73 -2.23
CA LEU A 12 -9.81 5.50 -1.14
C LEU A 12 -10.73 5.54 0.09
N VAL A 13 -11.99 5.93 -0.09
CA VAL A 13 -12.98 6.01 1.00
C VAL A 13 -13.24 4.63 1.61
N VAL A 14 -13.54 3.62 0.80
CA VAL A 14 -13.83 2.26 1.27
C VAL A 14 -12.62 1.66 1.97
N GLY A 15 -11.41 1.82 1.42
CA GLY A 15 -10.19 1.36 2.06
C GLY A 15 -9.92 2.08 3.39
N GLY A 16 -10.22 3.38 3.49
CA GLY A 16 -10.15 4.12 4.75
C GLY A 16 -11.14 3.60 5.79
N ILE A 17 -12.40 3.37 5.40
CA ILE A 17 -13.41 2.76 6.28
C ILE A 17 -12.96 1.36 6.74
N ALA A 18 -12.42 0.54 5.84
CA ALA A 18 -11.91 -0.78 6.19
C ALA A 18 -10.79 -0.71 7.24
N ILE A 19 -9.84 0.22 7.12
CA ILE A 19 -8.81 0.46 8.14
C ILE A 19 -9.46 0.79 9.49
N LEU A 20 -10.43 1.70 9.53
CA LEU A 20 -11.13 2.06 10.78
C LEU A 20 -11.83 0.86 11.42
N LEU A 21 -12.49 0.03 10.62
CA LEU A 21 -13.20 -1.16 11.10
C LEU A 21 -12.23 -2.21 11.66
N ILE A 22 -11.12 -2.46 10.98
CA ILE A 22 -10.11 -3.44 11.42
C ILE A 22 -9.40 -2.94 12.68
N GLU A 23 -9.04 -1.65 12.73
CA GLU A 23 -8.46 -1.02 13.91
C GLU A 23 -9.41 -1.05 15.12
N ARG A 24 -10.71 -0.81 14.90
CA ARG A 24 -11.72 -0.91 15.96
C ARG A 24 -11.95 -2.34 16.42
N TRP A 25 -11.87 -3.31 15.51
CA TRP A 25 -11.96 -4.73 15.87
C TRP A 25 -10.80 -5.15 16.78
N GLY A 26 -9.61 -4.57 16.57
CA GLY A 26 -8.42 -4.83 17.39
C GLY A 26 -8.03 -6.31 17.45
N PRO A 27 -7.72 -6.96 16.31
CA PRO A 27 -7.29 -8.35 16.28
C PRO A 27 -6.17 -8.63 17.30
N ARG A 28 -6.29 -9.77 18.01
CA ARG A 28 -5.26 -10.20 18.95
C ARG A 28 -3.97 -10.53 18.21
N THR A 29 -2.88 -9.88 18.59
CA THR A 29 -1.53 -10.19 18.09
C THR A 29 -1.12 -11.60 18.49
N ARG A 30 -0.87 -12.44 17.48
CA ARG A 30 -0.32 -13.81 17.58
C ARG A 30 1.12 -13.87 17.07
N TYR A 31 1.46 -13.04 16.08
CA TYR A 31 2.77 -12.99 15.43
C TYR A 31 3.38 -11.60 15.64
N PRO A 32 4.15 -11.40 16.71
CA PRO A 32 4.73 -10.09 17.02
C PRO A 32 5.80 -9.67 16.02
N GLU A 33 6.53 -10.62 15.43
CA GLU A 33 7.63 -10.38 14.49
C GLU A 33 7.40 -11.09 13.14
N VAL A 34 8.07 -10.61 12.09
CA VAL A 34 7.97 -11.19 10.73
C VAL A 34 8.46 -12.64 10.68
N ALA A 35 9.47 -12.97 11.49
CA ALA A 35 10.04 -14.32 11.55
C ALA A 35 9.05 -15.39 12.03
N ASP A 36 8.01 -14.99 12.77
CA ASP A 36 7.02 -15.89 13.35
C ASP A 36 5.89 -16.28 12.37
N ILE A 37 5.84 -15.67 11.18
CA ILE A 37 4.69 -15.79 10.27
C ILE A 37 4.70 -17.17 9.61
N PRO A 38 3.68 -18.02 9.85
CA PRO A 38 3.61 -19.31 9.20
C PRO A 38 3.15 -19.15 7.73
N PRO A 39 3.54 -20.06 6.82
CA PRO A 39 3.20 -19.96 5.40
C PRO A 39 1.71 -19.77 5.06
N PRO A 40 0.74 -20.40 5.76
CA PRO A 40 -0.68 -20.14 5.50
C PRO A 40 -1.09 -18.68 5.76
N THR A 41 -0.51 -18.04 6.77
CA THR A 41 -0.76 -16.63 7.08
C THR A 41 -0.16 -15.74 6.00
N ALA A 42 1.07 -16.02 5.54
CA ALA A 42 1.69 -15.30 4.42
C ALA A 42 0.85 -15.41 3.13
N LEU A 43 0.30 -16.61 2.84
CA LEU A 43 -0.63 -16.81 1.73
C LEU A 43 -1.92 -15.97 1.91
N GLY A 44 -2.47 -15.94 3.12
CA GLY A 44 -3.64 -15.10 3.44
C GLY A 44 -3.38 -13.61 3.20
N ILE A 45 -2.19 -13.11 3.53
CA ILE A 45 -1.77 -11.72 3.22
C ILE A 45 -1.67 -11.52 1.70
N GLY A 46 -1.17 -12.51 0.96
CA GLY A 46 -1.15 -12.50 -0.51
C GLY A 46 -2.55 -12.43 -1.13
N ILE A 47 -3.52 -13.17 -0.57
CA ILE A 47 -4.92 -13.09 -0.99
C ILE A 47 -5.49 -11.70 -0.69
N ALA A 48 -5.21 -11.13 0.48
CA ALA A 48 -5.62 -9.76 0.79
C ALA A 48 -5.02 -8.74 -0.20
N GLN A 49 -3.78 -8.96 -0.66
CA GLN A 49 -3.13 -8.11 -1.65
C GLN A 49 -3.89 -8.05 -2.98
N VAL A 50 -4.67 -9.06 -3.36
CA VAL A 50 -5.46 -9.05 -4.60
C VAL A 50 -6.41 -7.85 -4.65
N LEU A 51 -6.88 -7.35 -3.49
CA LEU A 51 -7.69 -6.14 -3.40
C LEU A 51 -6.97 -4.88 -3.94
N SER A 52 -5.63 -4.89 -3.97
CA SER A 52 -4.84 -3.80 -4.52
C SER A 52 -4.86 -3.70 -6.04
N LEU A 53 -5.41 -4.70 -6.73
CA LEU A 53 -5.65 -4.63 -8.18
C LEU A 53 -6.74 -3.61 -8.53
N ILE A 54 -7.59 -3.24 -7.56
CA ILE A 54 -8.53 -2.13 -7.70
C ILE A 54 -7.76 -0.81 -7.52
N PRO A 55 -7.69 0.06 -8.54
CA PRO A 55 -6.98 1.33 -8.42
C PRO A 55 -7.52 2.16 -7.25
N GLY A 56 -6.62 2.64 -6.38
CA GLY A 56 -6.96 3.45 -5.20
C GLY A 56 -7.00 2.68 -3.86
N THR A 57 -7.13 1.36 -3.85
CA THR A 57 -7.19 0.56 -2.60
C THR A 57 -5.92 0.66 -1.74
N SER A 58 -4.78 1.01 -2.33
CA SER A 58 -3.45 0.93 -1.74
C SER A 58 -2.99 -0.51 -1.46
N ARG A 59 -1.88 -0.88 -2.10
CA ARG A 59 -1.25 -2.18 -1.93
C ARG A 59 -0.76 -2.38 -0.50
N SER A 60 -0.07 -1.40 0.08
CA SER A 60 0.37 -1.47 1.47
C SER A 60 -0.81 -1.52 2.44
N GLY A 61 -1.88 -0.77 2.17
CA GLY A 61 -3.10 -0.82 3.00
C GLY A 61 -3.71 -2.21 3.04
N ALA A 62 -3.89 -2.85 1.89
CA ALA A 62 -4.46 -4.18 1.77
C ALA A 62 -3.62 -5.26 2.49
N THR A 63 -2.30 -5.26 2.31
CA THR A 63 -1.42 -6.26 2.92
C THR A 63 -1.20 -6.03 4.41
N ILE A 64 -1.05 -4.77 4.86
CA ILE A 64 -0.86 -4.47 6.29
C ILE A 64 -2.14 -4.77 7.05
N MET A 65 -3.30 -4.32 6.56
CA MET A 65 -4.57 -4.59 7.23
C MET A 65 -4.95 -6.06 7.15
N GLY A 66 -4.66 -6.74 6.04
CA GLY A 66 -4.81 -8.19 5.93
C GLY A 66 -3.94 -8.94 6.94
N GLY A 67 -2.66 -8.57 7.07
CA GLY A 67 -1.75 -9.13 8.06
C GLY A 67 -2.21 -8.86 9.49
N TYR A 68 -2.62 -7.62 9.79
CA TYR A 68 -3.13 -7.26 11.11
C TYR A 68 -4.40 -8.04 11.46
N ALA A 69 -5.35 -8.17 10.52
CA ALA A 69 -6.54 -9.00 10.66
C ALA A 69 -6.23 -10.50 10.89
N LEU A 70 -5.13 -10.99 10.33
CA LEU A 70 -4.65 -12.36 10.51
C LEU A 70 -3.79 -12.56 11.78
N GLY A 71 -3.62 -11.51 12.59
CA GLY A 71 -2.97 -11.57 13.89
C GLY A 71 -1.48 -11.20 13.91
N LEU A 72 -0.95 -10.54 12.89
CA LEU A 72 0.37 -9.92 12.97
C LEU A 72 0.31 -8.67 13.87
N SER A 73 1.44 -8.26 14.46
CA SER A 73 1.54 -6.90 15.02
C SER A 73 1.49 -5.85 13.90
N ARG A 74 1.19 -4.58 14.22
CA ARG A 74 1.22 -3.49 13.23
C ARG A 74 2.60 -3.35 12.58
N THR A 75 3.66 -3.48 13.39
CA THR A 75 5.06 -3.44 12.93
C THR A 75 5.36 -4.62 12.01
N ALA A 76 5.09 -5.86 12.44
CA ALA A 76 5.34 -7.05 11.61
C ALA A 76 4.54 -7.04 10.30
N ALA A 77 3.27 -6.61 10.33
CA ALA A 77 2.46 -6.47 9.13
C ALA A 77 3.04 -5.44 8.16
N THR A 78 3.60 -4.34 8.69
CA THR A 78 4.25 -3.29 7.91
C THR A 78 5.55 -3.77 7.27
N GLU A 79 6.42 -4.41 8.04
CA GLU A 79 7.68 -4.98 7.56
C GLU A 79 7.44 -6.07 6.50
N PHE A 80 6.53 -7.01 6.77
CA PHE A 80 6.15 -8.04 5.80
C PHE A 80 5.61 -7.42 4.51
N SER A 81 4.77 -6.40 4.62
CA SER A 81 4.26 -5.65 3.46
C SER A 81 5.39 -5.00 2.66
N PHE A 82 6.40 -4.44 3.31
CA PHE A 82 7.55 -3.86 2.62
C PHE A 82 8.44 -4.91 1.96
N PHE A 83 8.65 -6.07 2.58
CA PHE A 83 9.36 -7.17 1.91
C PHE A 83 8.58 -7.71 0.71
N LEU A 84 7.27 -7.92 0.86
CA LEU A 84 6.39 -8.36 -0.23
C LEU A 84 6.35 -7.34 -1.38
N ALA A 85 6.52 -6.06 -1.08
CA ALA A 85 6.58 -4.98 -2.07
C ALA A 85 7.64 -5.22 -3.15
N VAL A 86 8.83 -5.66 -2.72
CA VAL A 86 10.01 -5.68 -3.58
C VAL A 86 9.80 -6.57 -4.80
N PRO A 87 9.50 -7.89 -4.67
CA PRO A 87 9.29 -8.74 -5.84
C PRO A 87 8.04 -8.32 -6.64
N VAL A 88 6.96 -7.90 -5.96
CA VAL A 88 5.69 -7.55 -6.62
C VAL A 88 5.84 -6.29 -7.47
N MET A 89 6.41 -5.22 -6.91
CA MET A 89 6.56 -3.95 -7.61
C MET A 89 7.63 -4.00 -8.68
N VAL A 90 8.72 -4.75 -8.48
CA VAL A 90 9.73 -4.97 -9.53
C VAL A 90 9.11 -5.70 -10.72
N ALA A 91 8.36 -6.78 -10.47
CA ALA A 91 7.69 -7.53 -11.53
C ALA A 91 6.64 -6.67 -12.26
N ALA A 92 5.78 -5.95 -11.53
CA ALA A 92 4.76 -5.09 -12.12
C ALA A 92 5.37 -3.94 -12.93
N THR A 93 6.38 -3.26 -12.38
CA THR A 93 7.05 -2.13 -13.06
C THR A 93 7.77 -2.60 -14.32
N LEU A 94 8.49 -3.72 -14.25
CA LEU A 94 9.18 -4.27 -15.42
C LEU A 94 8.18 -4.67 -16.52
N TYR A 95 7.08 -5.32 -16.15
CA TYR A 95 6.03 -5.69 -17.08
C TYR A 95 5.44 -4.45 -17.79
N ASP A 96 5.08 -3.42 -17.02
CA ASP A 96 4.51 -2.18 -17.57
C ASP A 96 5.53 -1.39 -18.42
N LEU A 97 6.81 -1.41 -18.03
CA LEU A 97 7.89 -0.78 -18.78
C LEU A 97 8.10 -1.46 -20.15
N LEU A 98 8.15 -2.79 -20.18
CA LEU A 98 8.28 -3.54 -21.43
C LEU A 98 7.10 -3.31 -22.37
N LYS A 99 5.88 -3.25 -21.81
CA LYS A 99 4.65 -2.98 -22.59
C LYS A 99 4.62 -1.55 -23.15
N SER A 100 5.25 -0.61 -22.46
CA SER A 100 5.28 0.81 -22.82
C SER A 100 6.57 1.23 -23.52
N ALA A 101 7.49 0.30 -23.80
CA ALA A 101 8.83 0.61 -24.30
C ALA A 101 8.82 1.38 -25.63
N GLY A 102 7.85 1.10 -26.51
CA GLY A 102 7.69 1.81 -27.78
C GLY A 102 7.25 3.28 -27.65
N ALA A 103 6.80 3.71 -26.46
CA ALA A 103 6.42 5.08 -26.17
C ALA A 103 7.56 5.89 -25.52
N LEU A 104 8.72 5.27 -25.25
CA LEU A 104 9.84 5.90 -24.57
C LEU A 104 10.84 6.49 -25.57
N SER A 105 11.40 7.65 -25.21
CA SER A 105 12.48 8.31 -25.96
C SER A 105 13.71 8.52 -25.08
N ALA A 106 14.88 8.62 -25.70
CA ALA A 106 16.11 9.03 -25.01
C ALA A 106 15.99 10.44 -24.39
N ALA A 107 15.09 11.28 -24.92
CA ALA A 107 14.81 12.61 -24.36
C ALA A 107 14.15 12.55 -22.97
N ASP A 108 13.51 11.44 -22.59
CA ASP A 108 12.82 11.28 -21.30
C ASP A 108 13.79 10.90 -20.16
N VAL A 109 15.02 10.49 -20.50
CA VAL A 109 16.02 9.98 -19.54
C VAL A 109 16.30 10.95 -18.40
N PRO A 110 16.54 12.26 -18.63
CA PRO A 110 16.77 13.20 -17.53
C PRO A 110 15.58 13.27 -16.57
N LEU A 111 14.35 13.32 -17.09
CA LEU A 111 13.14 13.39 -16.28
C LEU A 111 12.98 12.13 -15.41
N PHE A 112 13.13 10.94 -16.01
CA PHE A 112 13.01 9.68 -15.29
C PHE A 112 14.14 9.46 -14.28
N ALA A 113 15.37 9.84 -14.61
CA ALA A 113 16.50 9.76 -13.69
C ALA A 113 16.27 10.64 -12.45
N THR A 114 15.82 11.88 -12.64
CA THR A 114 15.48 12.77 -11.52
C THR A 114 14.31 12.22 -10.70
N GLY A 115 13.22 11.78 -11.35
CA GLY A 115 12.07 11.20 -10.66
C GLY A 115 12.43 9.96 -9.84
N PHE A 116 13.27 9.08 -10.39
CA PHE A 116 13.80 7.89 -9.73
C PHE A 116 14.63 8.28 -8.49
N ALA A 117 15.61 9.18 -8.65
CA ALA A 117 16.50 9.60 -7.56
C ALA A 117 15.71 10.23 -6.40
N VAL A 118 14.80 11.16 -6.69
CA VAL A 118 13.96 11.82 -5.67
C VAL A 118 13.05 10.81 -4.97
N SER A 119 12.42 9.90 -5.71
CA SER A 119 11.55 8.88 -5.13
C SER A 119 12.33 7.89 -4.25
N PHE A 120 13.52 7.49 -4.67
CA PHE A 120 14.40 6.60 -3.90
C PHE A 120 14.82 7.23 -2.57
N LEU A 121 15.31 8.48 -2.59
CA LEU A 121 15.73 9.18 -1.37
C LEU A 121 14.54 9.44 -0.43
N SER A 122 13.37 9.81 -0.98
CA SER A 122 12.14 9.99 -0.22
C SER A 122 11.70 8.67 0.44
N ALA A 123 11.73 7.56 -0.30
CA ALA A 123 11.37 6.25 0.24
C ALA A 123 12.30 5.81 1.37
N LEU A 124 13.62 6.04 1.26
CA LEU A 124 14.58 5.74 2.33
C LEU A 124 14.24 6.49 3.63
N LEU A 125 13.90 7.77 3.53
CA LEU A 125 13.50 8.59 4.68
C LEU A 125 12.19 8.09 5.28
N VAL A 126 11.17 7.90 4.43
CA VAL A 126 9.80 7.60 4.86
C VAL A 126 9.68 6.19 5.45
N VAL A 127 10.38 5.18 4.92
CA VAL A 127 10.28 3.80 5.44
C VAL A 127 10.67 3.73 6.91
N LYS A 128 11.80 4.35 7.29
CA LYS A 128 12.25 4.39 8.68
C LYS A 128 11.27 5.16 9.56
N ALA A 129 10.88 6.36 9.14
CA ALA A 129 9.95 7.20 9.89
C ALA A 129 8.59 6.51 10.09
N PHE A 130 8.10 5.82 9.07
CA PHE A 130 6.82 5.10 9.12
C PHE A 130 6.88 3.90 10.04
N LEU A 131 7.95 3.10 10.00
CA LEU A 131 8.15 1.99 10.94
C LEU A 131 8.18 2.47 12.40
N THR A 132 8.87 3.58 12.67
CA THR A 132 8.86 4.22 14.00
C THR A 132 7.48 4.77 14.37
N PHE A 133 6.70 5.27 13.42
CA PHE A 133 5.34 5.74 13.70
C PHE A 133 4.43 4.58 14.13
N VAL A 134 4.39 3.50 13.34
CA VAL A 134 3.47 2.36 13.56
C VAL A 134 3.83 1.48 14.76
N SER A 135 5.05 1.60 15.29
CA SER A 135 5.41 0.95 16.56
C SER A 135 4.73 1.58 17.77
N HIS A 136 4.23 2.82 17.65
CA HIS A 136 3.60 3.56 18.74
C HIS A 136 2.18 4.04 18.45
N HIS A 137 1.71 3.93 17.21
CA HIS A 137 0.44 4.49 16.76
C HIS A 137 -0.37 3.49 15.92
N SER A 138 -1.69 3.72 15.85
CA SER A 138 -2.60 3.00 14.96
C SER A 138 -2.66 3.63 13.57
N PHE A 139 -3.29 2.94 12.62
CA PHE A 139 -3.48 3.42 11.25
C PHE A 139 -4.67 4.38 11.09
N VAL A 140 -5.35 4.77 12.19
CA VAL A 140 -6.56 5.60 12.17
C VAL A 140 -6.35 6.95 11.48
N VAL A 141 -5.19 7.59 11.67
CA VAL A 141 -4.88 8.86 11.00
C VAL A 141 -4.82 8.70 9.48
N PHE A 142 -4.21 7.62 8.99
CA PHE A 142 -4.16 7.33 7.55
C PHE A 142 -5.54 7.00 6.99
N ALA A 143 -6.39 6.37 7.79
CA ALA A 143 -7.75 6.06 7.40
C ALA A 143 -8.56 7.35 7.14
N TRP A 144 -8.51 8.31 8.06
CA TRP A 144 -9.17 9.61 7.89
C TRP A 144 -8.58 10.41 6.74
N TYR A 145 -7.26 10.41 6.56
CA TYR A 145 -6.63 11.00 5.39
C TYR A 145 -7.20 10.43 4.08
N ARG A 146 -7.32 9.09 3.97
CA ARG A 146 -7.86 8.43 2.78
C ARG A 146 -9.32 8.78 2.54
N ILE A 147 -10.15 8.81 3.58
CA ILE A 147 -11.57 9.18 3.47
C ILE A 147 -11.72 10.63 3.01
N ALA A 148 -11.01 11.57 3.65
CA ALA A 148 -11.06 12.98 3.30
C ALA A 148 -10.58 13.22 1.86
N PHE A 149 -9.46 12.62 1.47
CA PHE A 149 -8.92 12.75 0.12
C PHE A 149 -9.83 12.13 -0.95
N GLY A 150 -10.38 10.93 -0.68
CA GLY A 150 -11.35 10.30 -1.58
C GLY A 150 -12.63 11.12 -1.73
N ALA A 151 -13.16 11.69 -0.64
CA ALA A 151 -14.31 12.57 -0.68
C ALA A 151 -14.03 13.86 -1.47
N ALA A 152 -12.84 14.45 -1.30
CA ALA A 152 -12.41 15.60 -2.08
C ALA A 152 -12.33 15.27 -3.58
N LEU A 153 -11.75 14.13 -3.96
CA LEU A 153 -11.71 13.69 -5.35
C LEU A 153 -13.11 13.53 -5.95
N LEU A 154 -14.05 12.91 -5.22
CA LEU A 154 -15.44 12.78 -5.65
C LEU A 154 -16.13 14.14 -5.83
N TRP A 155 -15.77 15.13 -4.99
CA TRP A 155 -16.29 16.48 -5.11
C TRP A 155 -15.77 17.19 -6.37
N PHE A 156 -14.45 17.13 -6.61
CA PHE A 156 -13.83 17.76 -7.77
C PHE A 156 -14.08 17.05 -9.10
N SER A 157 -14.45 15.77 -9.07
CA SER A 157 -14.75 14.98 -10.27
C SER A 157 -16.22 15.03 -10.70
N ARG A 158 -17.07 15.79 -10.00
CA ARG A 158 -18.42 16.15 -10.45
C ARG A 158 -18.35 17.25 -11.49
#